data_AF-A0A6P4Z8I7-F1
#
_entry.id   AF-A0A6P4Z8I7-F1
#
_cell.length_a   1.000
_cell.length_b   1.000
_cell.length_c   1.000
_cell.angle_alpha   90.00
_cell.angle_beta   90.00
_cell.angle_gamma   90.00
#
_symmetry.space_group_name_H-M   'P 1'
#
loop_
_entity.id
_entity.type
_entity.pdbx_description
1 polymer ?
#
loop_
_entity_poly.entity_id
_entity_poly.type
_entity_poly.pdbx_seq_one_letter_code
_entity_poly.pdbx_strand_id
1 'polypeptide(L)'
;MVKMGFFRPTRKFLFLSFLILSAGAAYLYSNNGVELSPKVSEEIVIGNLAGEKGSRLRACRPETKIAFIKTHKTGSSSLMQIFQRFGYLRNLSFVLPRSNNINHLYPYGIRDPNKYIPPEKKEFDILTHHTVYDRATITKLLSANATFVTIIREPMDRLKSAFNFYKLDKTYHIPGPNALLKFLEHPEKYENNIKGPSGYLIKNNMAIELGFPLKNPTSGVKNDNIRDFVDKISREFDLVMVMEYFDESLVLLRRQLCWDMQDILNFKYNSFKYDLGNTSFPKQLVENYRRHDAIDYALYEHFNRTLWRKIKKTGSDFWDELAHFRWLQTTMKTQCNRKSGDFAPIYIGETAWNAGFNMDSAFCTWMKVWHHCYFILLRDRSLRIQQHKQKGPEPSKMSPCRGILCRPYCVLCEDIRKACTLHEYAAHLYREGLLSPTQSSSAKLTNPVPHHGGKPEPLS
;
A
#
# COMPACT_ATOMS: atom_id res chain seq x y z
N MET A 1 -56.07 -1.36 -9.99
CA MET A 1 -57.03 -0.26 -10.27
C MET A 1 -57.31 0.37 -8.92
N VAL A 2 -57.09 1.65 -8.60
CA VAL A 2 -57.15 2.93 -9.34
C VAL A 2 -56.08 3.91 -8.77
N LYS A 3 -55.55 4.78 -9.63
CA LYS A 3 -54.60 5.89 -9.42
C LYS A 3 -55.26 7.06 -8.67
N MET A 4 -54.55 7.94 -7.93
CA MET A 4 -53.95 9.24 -8.35
C MET A 4 -53.88 10.09 -7.04
N GLY A 5 -53.00 11.05 -6.75
CA GLY A 5 -51.97 11.75 -7.53
C GLY A 5 -51.10 12.62 -6.60
N PHE A 6 -50.01 13.10 -7.17
CA PHE A 6 -48.91 13.87 -6.59
C PHE A 6 -49.24 15.34 -6.28
N PHE A 7 -48.53 15.93 -5.31
CA PHE A 7 -48.28 17.39 -5.26
C PHE A 7 -46.81 17.69 -4.90
N ARG A 8 -46.17 18.51 -5.73
CA ARG A 8 -44.91 19.25 -5.51
C ARG A 8 -45.26 20.72 -5.29
N PRO A 9 -44.37 21.52 -4.67
CA PRO A 9 -44.15 22.88 -5.18
C PRO A 9 -42.67 23.23 -5.42
N THR A 10 -42.52 24.27 -6.23
CA THR A 10 -41.36 24.75 -6.99
C THR A 10 -40.62 25.93 -6.33
N ARG A 11 -39.41 26.24 -6.84
CA ARG A 11 -38.48 27.33 -6.49
C ARG A 11 -38.86 28.71 -7.07
N LYS A 12 -38.20 29.75 -6.49
CA LYS A 12 -37.94 31.15 -6.93
C LYS A 12 -39.01 32.16 -6.44
N PHE A 13 -38.74 33.37 -5.92
CA PHE A 13 -37.71 34.40 -6.11
C PHE A 13 -37.70 35.34 -4.87
N LEU A 14 -36.54 35.91 -4.48
CA LEU A 14 -36.35 37.37 -4.25
C LEU A 14 -34.89 37.68 -3.85
N PHE A 15 -34.37 38.73 -4.47
CA PHE A 15 -33.00 39.25 -4.47
C PHE A 15 -33.05 40.70 -3.95
N LEU A 16 -31.91 41.21 -3.47
CA LEU A 16 -31.62 42.59 -3.01
C LEU A 16 -32.29 42.96 -1.66
N SER A 17 -31.65 43.64 -0.72
CA SER A 17 -30.60 44.67 -0.77
C SER A 17 -30.07 44.89 0.66
N PHE A 18 -28.80 45.31 0.84
CA PHE A 18 -28.41 46.45 1.69
C PHE A 18 -26.88 46.65 1.66
N LEU A 19 -26.46 47.83 1.22
CA LEU A 19 -25.10 48.33 1.21
C LEU A 19 -25.16 49.82 1.63
N ILE A 20 -24.22 50.19 2.52
CA ILE A 20 -23.59 51.51 2.77
C ILE A 20 -24.31 52.55 3.65
N LEU A 21 -23.60 52.98 4.70
CA LEU A 21 -23.16 54.35 5.10
C LEU A 21 -22.84 54.31 6.61
N SER A 22 -21.80 54.88 7.23
CA SER A 22 -20.78 55.92 6.93
C SER A 22 -19.78 55.90 8.12
N ALA A 23 -18.46 55.82 7.93
CA ALA A 23 -17.47 56.92 7.96
C ALA A 23 -17.38 57.79 9.24
N GLY A 24 -16.18 57.82 9.87
CA GLY A 24 -15.55 59.06 10.37
C GLY A 24 -15.20 59.18 11.86
N ALA A 25 -13.91 59.00 12.20
CA ALA A 25 -13.17 59.90 13.10
C ALA A 25 -11.66 59.62 13.00
N ALA A 26 -10.91 60.65 12.66
CA ALA A 26 -9.48 60.66 12.37
C ALA A 26 -8.63 61.04 13.59
N TYR A 27 -7.31 61.04 13.35
CA TYR A 27 -6.27 61.93 13.91
C TYR A 27 -5.36 61.38 15.02
N LEU A 28 -4.10 61.06 14.68
CA LEU A 28 -2.91 61.91 14.93
C LEU A 28 -1.60 61.21 14.46
N TYR A 29 -0.90 61.87 13.50
CA TYR A 29 0.57 62.02 13.28
C TYR A 29 1.50 60.78 13.25
N SER A 30 2.51 60.66 12.38
CA SER A 30 3.30 61.66 11.65
C SER A 30 3.98 61.06 10.40
N ASN A 31 4.17 61.94 9.42
CA ASN A 31 4.87 61.80 8.14
C ASN A 31 6.31 61.27 8.24
N ASN A 32 6.72 60.53 7.21
CA ASN A 32 7.70 61.03 6.24
C ASN A 32 7.62 60.18 4.96
N GLY A 33 7.05 60.76 3.91
CA GLY A 33 7.10 60.21 2.55
C GLY A 33 8.36 60.69 1.83
N VAL A 34 8.87 59.86 0.93
CA VAL A 34 9.35 60.29 -0.39
C VAL A 34 9.01 59.15 -1.36
N GLU A 35 8.20 59.48 -2.35
CA GLU A 35 7.83 58.69 -3.52
C GLU A 35 8.89 58.90 -4.61
N LEU A 36 9.31 57.85 -5.33
CA LEU A 36 9.65 57.89 -6.78
C LEU A 36 10.13 56.51 -7.27
N SER A 37 9.48 56.02 -8.31
CA SER A 37 9.93 54.98 -9.25
C SER A 37 9.74 55.59 -10.67
N PRO A 38 10.29 55.06 -11.79
CA PRO A 38 11.29 54.00 -12.00
C PRO A 38 12.48 54.47 -12.88
N LYS A 39 13.57 53.71 -12.95
CA LYS A 39 14.41 53.64 -14.17
C LYS A 39 15.31 52.39 -14.18
N VAL A 40 15.32 51.75 -15.34
CA VAL A 40 16.11 50.57 -15.73
C VAL A 40 17.52 51.01 -16.14
N SER A 41 18.57 50.32 -15.68
CA SER A 41 19.76 49.92 -16.49
C SER A 41 20.82 49.18 -15.63
N GLU A 42 21.29 48.07 -16.22
CA GLU A 42 22.62 47.44 -16.20
C GLU A 42 23.37 47.04 -14.90
N GLU A 43 23.65 45.73 -14.89
CA GLU A 43 24.85 44.99 -14.43
C GLU A 43 25.70 45.55 -13.28
N ILE A 44 25.66 44.85 -12.14
CA ILE A 44 26.83 44.67 -11.27
C ILE A 44 26.96 43.19 -10.90
N VAL A 45 28.13 42.67 -11.27
CA VAL A 45 28.71 41.38 -10.92
C VAL A 45 28.67 41.16 -9.39
N ILE A 46 28.03 40.08 -8.94
CA ILE A 46 28.15 39.62 -7.55
C ILE A 46 28.81 38.25 -7.56
N GLY A 47 30.00 38.23 -6.94
CA GLY A 47 30.85 37.06 -6.77
C GLY A 47 30.14 35.90 -6.07
N ASN A 48 30.51 34.71 -6.50
CA ASN A 48 30.08 33.43 -5.99
C ASN A 48 30.33 33.31 -4.47
N LEU A 49 29.27 33.43 -3.68
CA LEU A 49 29.19 32.77 -2.38
C LEU A 49 28.55 31.41 -2.61
N ALA A 50 29.41 30.41 -2.83
CA ALA A 50 29.04 29.00 -2.80
C ALA A 50 28.55 28.64 -1.38
N GLY A 51 27.24 28.75 -1.17
CA GLY A 51 26.55 28.13 -0.05
C GLY A 51 26.27 26.67 -0.39
N GLU A 52 27.18 25.77 -0.01
CA GLU A 52 26.93 24.33 0.02
C GLU A 52 25.82 24.00 1.03
N LYS A 53 24.57 24.01 0.58
CA LYS A 53 23.46 23.27 1.21
C LYS A 53 22.60 22.59 0.14
N GLY A 54 23.25 21.83 -0.73
CA GLY A 54 22.61 20.76 -1.48
C GLY A 54 22.85 19.46 -0.72
N SER A 55 21.80 18.87 -0.16
CA SER A 55 21.83 17.47 0.28
C SER A 55 22.27 16.64 -0.92
N ARG A 56 23.54 16.20 -0.94
CA ARG A 56 24.02 15.20 -1.90
C ARG A 56 23.09 14.01 -1.73
N LEU A 57 22.31 13.66 -2.77
CA LEU A 57 21.78 12.32 -2.94
C LEU A 57 22.94 11.38 -2.60
N ARG A 58 22.88 10.70 -1.44
CA ARG A 58 23.89 9.69 -1.12
C ARG A 58 23.89 8.76 -2.31
N ALA A 59 25.06 8.55 -2.92
CA ALA A 59 25.25 7.49 -3.90
C ALA A 59 24.97 6.16 -3.19
N CYS A 60 23.71 5.76 -3.14
CA CYS A 60 23.29 4.50 -2.56
C CYS A 60 22.45 3.75 -3.58
N ARG A 61 22.71 2.45 -3.66
CA ARG A 61 22.08 1.57 -4.62
C ARG A 61 20.70 1.19 -4.10
N PRO A 62 19.65 1.20 -4.93
CA PRO A 62 18.34 0.74 -4.51
C PRO A 62 18.40 -0.71 -4.00
N GLU A 63 17.87 -0.93 -2.81
CA GLU A 63 17.76 -2.26 -2.20
C GLU A 63 16.75 -3.11 -2.97
N THR A 64 17.15 -4.34 -3.29
CA THR A 64 16.32 -5.29 -4.04
C THR A 64 16.02 -6.57 -3.27
N LYS A 65 16.77 -6.87 -2.20
CA LYS A 65 16.54 -8.02 -1.33
C LYS A 65 15.64 -7.60 -0.17
N ILE A 66 14.34 -7.88 -0.26
CA ILE A 66 13.34 -7.33 0.68
C ILE A 66 12.45 -8.44 1.23
N ALA A 67 12.41 -8.56 2.56
CA ALA A 67 11.47 -9.39 3.29
C ALA A 67 10.37 -8.52 3.90
N PHE A 68 9.24 -8.41 3.20
CA PHE A 68 8.05 -7.75 3.74
C PHE A 68 7.15 -8.76 4.45
N ILE A 69 7.13 -8.73 5.78
CA ILE A 69 6.21 -9.55 6.58
C ILE A 69 4.87 -8.84 6.66
N LYS A 70 3.94 -9.34 5.86
CA LYS A 70 2.59 -8.83 5.73
C LYS A 70 1.73 -9.24 6.94
N THR A 71 1.29 -8.27 7.73
CA THR A 71 0.30 -8.47 8.80
C THR A 71 -1.13 -8.20 8.31
N HIS A 72 -2.13 -8.87 8.88
CA HIS A 72 -3.53 -8.69 8.48
C HIS A 72 -4.12 -7.39 9.04
N LYS A 73 -4.92 -6.72 8.21
CA LYS A 73 -5.75 -5.54 8.57
C LYS A 73 -4.98 -4.27 8.99
N THR A 74 -3.71 -4.20 8.59
CA THR A 74 -2.77 -3.09 8.86
C THR A 74 -2.46 -2.23 7.62
N GLY A 75 -3.29 -2.30 6.57
CA GLY A 75 -3.00 -1.61 5.28
C GLY A 75 -1.91 -2.27 4.44
N SER A 76 -1.44 -3.44 4.84
CA SER A 76 -0.33 -4.18 4.23
C SER A 76 -0.56 -4.59 2.76
N SER A 77 -1.77 -4.50 2.20
CA SER A 77 -2.01 -4.78 0.77
C SER A 77 -1.57 -3.64 -0.13
N SER A 78 -1.61 -2.41 0.36
CA SER A 78 -1.04 -1.25 -0.34
C SER A 78 0.48 -1.39 -0.42
N LEU A 79 1.13 -1.80 0.67
CA LEU A 79 2.58 -2.08 0.67
C LEU A 79 2.95 -3.25 -0.23
N MET A 80 2.19 -4.34 -0.20
CA MET A 80 2.39 -5.45 -1.13
C MET A 80 2.36 -4.98 -2.60
N GLN A 81 1.42 -4.11 -2.96
CA GLN A 81 1.36 -3.54 -4.31
C GLN A 81 2.59 -2.68 -4.64
N ILE A 82 3.05 -1.85 -3.70
CA ILE A 82 4.27 -1.03 -3.86
C ILE A 82 5.49 -1.93 -4.14
N PHE A 83 5.73 -2.94 -3.30
CA PHE A 83 6.85 -3.87 -3.48
C PHE A 83 6.73 -4.70 -4.76
N GLN A 84 5.51 -5.17 -5.09
CA GLN A 84 5.25 -5.89 -6.33
C GLN A 84 5.52 -5.03 -7.57
N ARG A 85 5.04 -3.77 -7.59
CA ARG A 85 5.30 -2.83 -8.68
C ARG A 85 6.80 -2.58 -8.83
N PHE A 86 7.49 -2.27 -7.73
CA PHE A 86 8.93 -2.04 -7.74
C PHE A 86 9.69 -3.21 -8.36
N GLY A 87 9.45 -4.44 -7.89
CA GLY A 87 10.16 -5.62 -8.37
C GLY A 87 9.73 -6.07 -9.77
N TYR A 88 8.44 -5.98 -10.09
CA TYR A 88 7.92 -6.28 -11.41
C TYR A 88 8.53 -5.37 -12.49
N LEU A 89 8.62 -4.06 -12.22
CA LEU A 89 9.22 -3.08 -13.13
C LEU A 89 10.75 -3.20 -13.24
N ARG A 90 11.39 -4.04 -12.42
CA ARG A 90 12.84 -4.27 -12.41
C ARG A 90 13.22 -5.73 -12.67
N ASN A 91 12.26 -6.56 -13.09
CA ASN A 91 12.47 -7.99 -13.36
C ASN A 91 13.15 -8.72 -12.19
N LEU A 92 12.70 -8.41 -10.96
CA LEU A 92 13.12 -9.06 -9.73
C LEU A 92 12.30 -10.33 -9.48
N SER A 93 12.91 -11.32 -8.84
CA SER A 93 12.27 -12.60 -8.54
C SER A 93 11.53 -12.56 -7.20
N PHE A 94 10.30 -13.05 -7.18
CA PHE A 94 9.46 -13.09 -5.98
C PHE A 94 9.31 -14.50 -5.43
N VAL A 95 9.18 -14.62 -4.11
CA VAL A 95 8.70 -15.86 -3.48
C VAL A 95 7.20 -15.98 -3.72
N LEU A 96 6.83 -16.68 -4.80
CA LEU A 96 5.44 -16.79 -5.26
C LEU A 96 4.82 -18.14 -4.87
N PRO A 97 3.62 -18.17 -4.24
CA PRO A 97 2.91 -19.42 -4.05
C PRO A 97 2.66 -20.17 -5.37
N ARG A 98 2.83 -21.50 -5.34
CA ARG A 98 2.55 -22.37 -6.49
C ARG A 98 1.06 -22.45 -6.78
N SER A 99 0.23 -22.44 -5.74
CA SER A 99 -1.23 -22.36 -5.84
C SER A 99 -1.70 -21.00 -6.35
N ASN A 100 -2.89 -20.96 -6.96
CA ASN A 100 -3.58 -19.72 -7.30
C ASN A 100 -4.12 -18.98 -6.05
N ASN A 101 -4.14 -19.63 -4.89
CA ASN A 101 -4.46 -18.97 -3.64
C ASN A 101 -3.27 -18.11 -3.17
N ILE A 102 -3.43 -16.79 -3.19
CA ILE A 102 -2.42 -15.80 -2.79
C ILE A 102 -1.93 -15.98 -1.33
N ASN A 103 -2.74 -16.64 -0.49
CA ASN A 103 -2.45 -16.91 0.92
C ASN A 103 -1.88 -18.33 1.14
N HIS A 104 -1.54 -19.08 0.09
CA HIS A 104 -1.11 -20.47 0.22
C HIS A 104 0.22 -20.67 0.98
N LEU A 105 1.00 -19.59 1.16
CA LEU A 105 2.20 -19.61 2.00
C LEU A 105 1.91 -19.39 3.49
N TYR A 106 0.68 -19.03 3.86
CA TYR A 106 0.31 -18.85 5.25
C TYR A 106 -0.14 -20.18 5.89
N PRO A 107 0.28 -20.50 7.13
CA PRO A 107 1.23 -19.74 7.94
C PRO A 107 2.70 -20.02 7.55
N TYR A 108 3.10 -21.26 7.27
CA TYR A 108 4.52 -21.64 7.16
C TYR A 108 4.92 -22.26 5.82
N GLY A 109 4.22 -21.93 4.74
CA GLY A 109 4.44 -22.54 3.43
C GLY A 109 5.84 -22.33 2.85
N ILE A 110 6.57 -21.29 3.28
CA ILE A 110 7.94 -21.02 2.84
C ILE A 110 8.98 -22.04 3.32
N ARG A 111 8.64 -22.92 4.28
CA ARG A 111 9.52 -24.02 4.72
C ARG A 111 9.54 -25.21 3.76
N ASP A 112 8.53 -25.32 2.89
CA ASP A 112 8.40 -26.41 1.93
C ASP A 112 8.63 -25.86 0.50
N PRO A 113 9.75 -26.21 -0.16
CA PRO A 113 10.06 -25.72 -1.50
C PRO A 113 9.03 -26.10 -2.58
N ASN A 114 8.16 -27.08 -2.31
CA ASN A 114 7.10 -27.45 -3.24
C ASN A 114 5.95 -26.44 -3.26
N LYS A 115 5.80 -25.61 -2.22
CA LYS A 115 4.68 -24.66 -2.09
C LYS A 115 4.90 -23.33 -2.81
N TYR A 116 6.11 -23.05 -3.27
CA TYR A 116 6.42 -21.87 -4.07
C TYR A 116 7.05 -22.22 -5.42
N ILE A 117 6.98 -21.26 -6.34
CA ILE A 117 7.59 -21.35 -7.66
C ILE A 117 9.09 -21.07 -7.52
N PRO A 118 9.98 -21.91 -8.09
CA PRO A 118 11.43 -21.65 -8.09
C PRO A 118 11.76 -20.27 -8.68
N PRO A 119 12.86 -19.63 -8.23
CA PRO A 119 13.22 -18.30 -8.71
C PRO A 119 13.47 -18.31 -10.22
N GLU A 120 13.19 -17.19 -10.88
CA GLU A 120 13.42 -17.03 -12.32
C GLU A 120 14.93 -17.14 -12.66
N LYS A 121 15.75 -16.65 -11.73
CA LYS A 121 17.22 -16.63 -11.73
C LYS A 121 17.75 -17.55 -10.61
N LYS A 122 18.95 -17.28 -10.07
CA LYS A 122 19.60 -18.10 -9.03
C LYS A 122 18.95 -17.95 -7.64
N GLU A 123 18.42 -16.77 -7.32
CA GLU A 123 17.95 -16.42 -5.98
C GLU A 123 16.64 -15.63 -6.05
N PHE A 124 15.88 -15.64 -4.96
CA PHE A 124 14.74 -14.74 -4.78
C PHE A 124 15.20 -13.36 -4.34
N ASP A 125 14.46 -12.33 -4.73
CA ASP A 125 14.72 -10.95 -4.36
C ASP A 125 13.70 -10.45 -3.34
N ILE A 126 12.41 -10.72 -3.54
CA ILE A 126 11.35 -10.12 -2.72
C ILE A 126 10.37 -11.17 -2.17
N LEU A 127 10.07 -11.07 -0.88
CA LEU A 127 8.96 -11.77 -0.21
C LEU A 127 7.90 -10.74 0.22
N THR A 128 6.66 -10.92 -0.22
CA THR A 128 5.51 -10.04 0.13
C THR A 128 4.22 -10.77 0.48
N HIS A 129 4.18 -12.09 0.28
CA HIS A 129 2.98 -12.90 0.50
C HIS A 129 2.84 -13.28 1.98
N HIS A 130 1.59 -13.52 2.42
CA HIS A 130 1.34 -13.89 3.82
C HIS A 130 2.08 -15.18 4.19
N THR A 131 2.89 -15.08 5.23
CA THR A 131 3.56 -16.16 5.93
C THR A 131 3.92 -15.65 7.32
N VAL A 132 4.04 -16.55 8.29
CA VAL A 132 4.55 -16.23 9.62
C VAL A 132 6.05 -16.04 9.54
N TYR A 133 6.52 -14.99 10.18
CA TYR A 133 7.93 -14.62 10.21
C TYR A 133 8.81 -15.70 10.83
N ASP A 134 9.86 -16.06 10.09
CA ASP A 134 10.93 -16.95 10.51
C ASP A 134 12.26 -16.41 9.95
N ARG A 135 13.05 -15.76 10.81
CA ARG A 135 14.28 -15.06 10.38
C ARG A 135 15.22 -15.98 9.60
N ALA A 136 15.47 -17.18 10.12
CA ALA A 136 16.43 -18.11 9.55
C ALA A 136 15.98 -18.63 8.18
N THR A 137 14.71 -19.04 8.06
CA THR A 137 14.13 -19.54 6.81
C THR A 137 14.13 -18.45 5.74
N ILE A 138 13.70 -17.23 6.08
CA ILE A 138 13.62 -16.13 5.12
C ILE A 138 15.01 -15.66 4.70
N THR A 139 15.96 -15.60 5.64
CA THR A 139 17.37 -15.27 5.33
C THR A 139 17.99 -16.26 4.37
N LYS A 140 17.75 -17.56 4.57
CA LYS A 140 18.20 -18.62 3.65
C LYS A 140 17.56 -18.52 2.27
N LEU A 141 16.31 -18.04 2.21
CA LEU A 141 15.54 -17.93 0.97
C LEU A 141 15.92 -16.71 0.13
N LEU A 142 16.19 -15.56 0.78
CA LEU A 142 16.52 -14.30 0.10
C LEU A 142 18.02 -14.00 0.12
N SER A 143 18.55 -13.62 1.27
CA SER A 143 19.96 -13.28 1.52
C SER A 143 20.14 -12.89 3.00
N ALA A 144 21.36 -13.00 3.53
CA ALA A 144 21.76 -12.44 4.82
C ALA A 144 21.61 -10.91 4.89
N ASN A 145 21.73 -10.23 3.74
CA ASN A 145 21.64 -8.77 3.64
C ASN A 145 20.23 -8.30 3.24
N ALA A 146 19.21 -9.16 3.30
CA ALA A 146 17.84 -8.74 3.00
C ALA A 146 17.35 -7.72 4.03
N THR A 147 16.68 -6.66 3.57
CA THR A 147 16.02 -5.67 4.43
C THR A 147 14.67 -6.22 4.89
N PHE A 148 14.44 -6.28 6.20
CA PHE A 148 13.22 -6.77 6.82
C PHE A 148 12.29 -5.61 7.18
N VAL A 149 11.10 -5.65 6.60
CA VAL A 149 10.08 -4.62 6.75
C VAL A 149 8.78 -5.26 7.18
N THR A 150 8.04 -4.58 8.05
CA THR A 150 6.64 -4.91 8.33
C THR A 150 5.83 -3.64 8.58
N ILE A 151 4.53 -3.79 8.75
CA ILE A 151 3.63 -2.72 9.16
C ILE A 151 2.73 -3.22 10.29
N ILE A 152 2.50 -2.38 11.28
CA ILE A 152 1.55 -2.63 12.36
C ILE A 152 0.50 -1.52 12.41
N ARG A 153 -0.53 -1.70 13.20
CA ARG A 153 -1.65 -0.77 13.36
C ARG A 153 -2.04 -0.71 14.83
N GLU A 154 -2.65 0.40 15.26
CA GLU A 154 -3.25 0.48 16.57
C GLU A 154 -4.24 -0.69 16.77
N PRO A 155 -4.11 -1.48 17.86
CA PRO A 155 -4.85 -2.74 17.98
C PRO A 155 -6.38 -2.60 17.93
N MET A 156 -6.97 -1.56 18.54
CA MET A 156 -8.42 -1.34 18.49
C MET A 156 -8.90 -1.01 17.08
N ASP A 157 -8.17 -0.19 16.33
CA ASP A 157 -8.48 0.13 14.94
C ASP A 157 -8.26 -1.06 13.99
N ARG A 158 -7.26 -1.90 14.29
CA ARG A 158 -7.10 -3.20 13.61
C ARG A 158 -8.29 -4.10 13.88
N LEU A 159 -8.74 -4.21 15.14
CA LEU A 159 -9.94 -4.97 15.52
C LEU A 159 -11.16 -4.48 14.74
N LYS A 160 -11.47 -3.18 14.71
CA LYS A 160 -12.58 -2.63 13.93
C LYS A 160 -12.52 -3.08 12.46
N SER A 161 -11.33 -3.01 11.87
CA SER A 161 -11.12 -3.43 10.47
C SER A 161 -11.30 -4.94 10.28
N ALA A 162 -10.78 -5.77 11.18
CA ALA A 162 -10.94 -7.21 11.16
C ALA A 162 -12.41 -7.62 11.35
N PHE A 163 -13.07 -7.03 12.35
CA PHE A 163 -14.46 -7.30 12.70
C PHE A 163 -15.39 -7.07 11.52
N ASN A 164 -15.26 -5.94 10.82
CA ASN A 164 -16.09 -5.69 9.66
C ASN A 164 -15.67 -6.50 8.41
N PHE A 165 -14.37 -6.69 8.18
CA PHE A 165 -13.90 -7.39 6.99
C PHE A 165 -14.24 -8.88 7.01
N TYR A 166 -14.03 -9.54 8.14
CA TYR A 166 -14.32 -10.97 8.30
C TYR A 166 -15.78 -11.25 8.69
N LYS A 167 -16.60 -10.21 8.90
CA LYS A 167 -17.99 -10.34 9.36
C LYS A 167 -18.09 -11.13 10.66
N LEU A 168 -17.28 -10.73 11.64
CA LEU A 168 -17.12 -11.45 12.90
C LEU A 168 -18.38 -11.45 13.77
N ASP A 169 -19.27 -10.47 13.58
CA ASP A 169 -20.64 -10.50 14.09
C ASP A 169 -21.35 -11.80 13.68
N LYS A 170 -21.24 -12.17 12.40
CA LYS A 170 -21.83 -13.41 11.87
C LYS A 170 -21.01 -14.62 12.26
N THR A 171 -19.68 -14.55 12.14
CA THR A 171 -18.79 -15.69 12.44
C THR A 171 -18.90 -16.14 13.89
N TYR A 172 -19.00 -15.20 14.83
CA TYR A 172 -19.14 -15.49 16.26
C TYR A 172 -20.60 -15.51 16.73
N HIS A 173 -21.57 -15.38 15.82
CA HIS A 173 -23.01 -15.36 16.13
C HIS A 173 -23.38 -14.34 17.22
N ILE A 174 -22.82 -13.12 17.15
CA ILE A 174 -23.05 -12.07 18.14
C ILE A 174 -24.33 -11.30 17.78
N PRO A 175 -25.38 -11.32 18.62
CA PRO A 175 -26.67 -10.78 18.26
C PRO A 175 -26.74 -9.24 18.35
N GLY A 176 -27.49 -8.63 17.45
CA GLY A 176 -27.89 -7.21 17.52
C GLY A 176 -26.93 -6.22 16.87
N PRO A 177 -27.32 -4.93 16.76
CA PRO A 177 -26.58 -3.91 16.01
C PRO A 177 -25.23 -3.52 16.64
N ASN A 178 -25.03 -3.82 17.92
CA ASN A 178 -23.86 -3.46 18.71
C ASN A 178 -22.91 -4.67 18.93
N ALA A 179 -22.77 -5.54 17.93
CA ALA A 179 -22.01 -6.78 18.04
C ALA A 179 -20.56 -6.58 18.51
N LEU A 180 -19.88 -5.51 18.07
CA LEU A 180 -18.51 -5.22 18.52
C LEU A 180 -18.45 -4.82 20.00
N LEU A 181 -19.42 -4.06 20.51
CA LEU A 181 -19.49 -3.71 21.94
C LEU A 181 -19.67 -4.97 22.80
N LYS A 182 -20.59 -5.86 22.40
CA LYS A 182 -20.81 -7.14 23.08
C LYS A 182 -19.58 -8.04 23.02
N PHE A 183 -18.85 -8.02 21.91
CA PHE A 183 -17.57 -8.72 21.80
C PHE A 183 -16.56 -8.19 22.82
N LEU A 184 -16.43 -6.87 22.97
CA LEU A 184 -15.47 -6.24 23.89
C LEU A 184 -15.78 -6.47 25.38
N GLU A 185 -17.03 -6.78 25.74
CA GLU A 185 -17.39 -7.14 27.10
C GLU A 185 -16.68 -8.44 27.55
N HIS A 186 -16.67 -9.45 26.68
CA HIS A 186 -16.09 -10.77 26.93
C HIS A 186 -15.47 -11.41 25.66
N PRO A 187 -14.34 -10.89 25.15
CA PRO A 187 -13.73 -11.38 23.89
C PRO A 187 -13.44 -12.89 23.91
N GLU A 188 -12.95 -13.39 25.04
CA GLU A 188 -12.60 -14.79 25.27
C GLU A 188 -13.80 -15.75 25.08
N LYS A 189 -15.01 -15.30 25.39
CA LYS A 189 -16.24 -16.09 25.23
C LYS A 189 -16.49 -16.45 23.77
N TYR A 190 -16.13 -15.56 22.85
CA TYR A 190 -16.39 -15.75 21.42
C TYR A 190 -15.25 -16.49 20.72
N GLU A 191 -14.01 -16.18 21.08
CA GLU A 191 -12.83 -16.75 20.43
C GLU A 191 -12.61 -18.23 20.76
N ASN A 192 -12.86 -18.64 22.02
CA ASN A 192 -12.65 -20.03 22.46
C ASN A 192 -13.54 -21.05 21.74
N ASN A 193 -14.62 -20.59 21.11
CA ASN A 193 -15.59 -21.43 20.41
C ASN A 193 -15.25 -21.70 18.94
N ILE A 194 -14.21 -21.06 18.39
CA ILE A 194 -13.79 -21.26 17.00
C ILE A 194 -12.56 -22.18 16.92
N LYS A 195 -12.74 -23.35 16.30
CA LYS A 195 -11.65 -24.26 15.95
C LYS A 195 -11.04 -23.88 14.60
N GLY A 196 -9.71 -23.96 14.47
CA GLY A 196 -8.99 -23.80 13.21
C GLY A 196 -8.37 -22.41 12.97
N PRO A 197 -7.88 -22.11 11.75
CA PRO A 197 -7.14 -20.89 11.43
C PRO A 197 -7.89 -19.59 11.74
N SER A 198 -9.22 -19.64 11.76
CA SER A 198 -10.11 -18.53 12.09
C SER A 198 -10.03 -18.07 13.55
N GLY A 199 -9.47 -18.89 14.45
CA GLY A 199 -9.24 -18.52 15.85
C GLY A 199 -8.11 -17.49 16.04
N TYR A 200 -7.25 -17.28 15.04
CA TYR A 200 -6.10 -16.37 15.11
C TYR A 200 -6.32 -15.02 14.44
N LEU A 201 -7.56 -14.67 14.09
CA LEU A 201 -7.88 -13.46 13.33
C LEU A 201 -7.84 -12.17 14.16
N ILE A 202 -8.06 -12.32 15.48
CA ILE A 202 -8.18 -11.19 16.41
C ILE A 202 -7.03 -11.18 17.40
N LYS A 203 -7.05 -12.03 18.43
CA LYS A 203 -6.08 -11.97 19.52
C LYS A 203 -4.61 -12.10 19.08
N ASN A 204 -3.81 -11.09 19.42
CA ASN A 204 -2.37 -10.96 19.19
C ASN A 204 -1.96 -11.36 17.76
N ASN A 205 -2.81 -11.02 16.79
CA ASN A 205 -2.65 -11.47 15.42
C ASN A 205 -1.38 -10.91 14.78
N MET A 206 -1.03 -9.64 15.02
CA MET A 206 0.22 -9.08 14.49
C MET A 206 1.43 -9.79 15.10
N ALA A 207 1.42 -10.04 16.41
CA ALA A 207 2.48 -10.79 17.09
C ALA A 207 2.64 -12.21 16.53
N ILE A 208 1.53 -12.94 16.33
CA ILE A 208 1.53 -14.28 15.74
C ILE A 208 2.16 -14.26 14.34
N GLU A 209 1.79 -13.32 13.49
CA GLU A 209 2.35 -13.18 12.16
C GLU A 209 3.83 -12.78 12.17
N LEU A 210 4.25 -12.04 13.20
CA LEU A 210 5.63 -11.72 13.51
C LEU A 210 6.37 -12.84 14.27
N GLY A 211 5.80 -14.04 14.33
CA GLY A 211 6.49 -15.25 14.81
C GLY A 211 6.32 -15.52 16.31
N PHE A 212 5.36 -14.88 16.98
CA PHE A 212 5.00 -15.27 18.35
C PHE A 212 4.39 -16.68 18.36
N PRO A 213 4.82 -17.59 19.26
CA PRO A 213 4.40 -18.99 19.23
C PRO A 213 2.88 -19.20 19.39
N LEU A 214 2.27 -19.87 18.41
CA LEU A 214 0.84 -20.23 18.35
C LEU A 214 0.34 -21.12 19.51
N LYS A 215 1.26 -21.85 20.18
CA LYS A 215 0.95 -22.80 21.26
C LYS A 215 0.86 -22.18 22.65
N ASN A 216 1.04 -20.87 22.79
CA ASN A 216 0.81 -20.14 24.04
C ASN A 216 -0.47 -19.31 23.95
N PRO A 217 -1.68 -19.93 24.04
CA PRO A 217 -2.92 -19.19 24.18
C PRO A 217 -3.02 -18.61 25.60
N THR A 218 -2.17 -17.62 25.91
CA THR A 218 -2.37 -16.57 26.94
C THR A 218 -2.73 -16.94 28.39
N SER A 219 -2.91 -18.20 28.78
CA SER A 219 -2.86 -18.57 30.20
C SER A 219 -1.40 -18.58 30.65
N GLY A 220 -0.92 -17.44 31.13
CA GLY A 220 0.39 -17.33 31.79
C GLY A 220 1.55 -16.82 30.92
N VAL A 221 1.30 -16.01 29.88
CA VAL A 221 2.39 -15.28 29.21
C VAL A 221 2.91 -14.24 30.21
N LYS A 222 4.09 -14.51 30.79
CA LYS A 222 4.78 -13.58 31.69
C LYS A 222 5.16 -12.30 30.93
N ASN A 223 5.15 -11.16 31.62
CA ASN A 223 5.54 -9.86 31.05
C ASN A 223 6.93 -9.92 30.38
N ASP A 224 7.86 -10.70 30.93
CA ASP A 224 9.20 -10.89 30.37
C ASP A 224 9.14 -11.48 28.95
N ASN A 225 8.24 -12.43 28.68
CA ASN A 225 8.07 -13.02 27.35
C ASN A 225 7.58 -11.98 26.31
N ILE A 226 6.76 -11.01 26.74
CA ILE A 226 6.28 -9.93 25.87
C ILE A 226 7.44 -9.00 25.52
N ARG A 227 8.19 -8.59 26.54
CA ARG A 227 9.35 -7.72 26.37
C ARG A 227 10.42 -8.34 25.48
N ASP A 228 10.79 -9.60 25.74
CA ASP A 228 11.77 -10.34 24.95
C ASP A 228 11.36 -10.44 23.48
N PHE A 229 10.07 -10.64 23.21
CA PHE A 229 9.53 -10.67 21.87
C PHE A 229 9.60 -9.31 21.18
N VAL A 230 9.15 -8.23 21.85
CA VAL A 230 9.24 -6.87 21.31
C VAL A 230 10.70 -6.49 21.01
N ASP A 231 11.62 -6.81 21.92
CA ASP A 231 13.05 -6.56 21.76
C ASP A 231 13.64 -7.39 20.61
N LYS A 232 13.21 -8.65 20.44
CA LYS A 232 13.58 -9.49 19.28
C LYS A 232 13.15 -8.84 17.97
N ILE A 233 11.88 -8.45 17.82
CA ILE A 233 11.40 -7.80 16.60
C ILE A 233 12.14 -6.47 16.38
N SER A 234 12.41 -5.72 17.45
CA SER A 234 13.11 -4.44 17.36
C SER A 234 14.57 -4.57 16.91
N ARG A 235 15.21 -5.72 17.15
CA ARG A 235 16.57 -6.01 16.67
C ARG A 235 16.58 -6.56 15.24
N GLU A 236 15.58 -7.35 14.88
CA GLU A 236 15.59 -8.11 13.62
C GLU A 236 14.92 -7.40 12.45
N PHE A 237 14.07 -6.40 12.68
CA PHE A 237 13.43 -5.61 11.61
C PHE A 237 14.13 -4.27 11.41
N ASP A 238 14.48 -3.97 10.16
CA ASP A 238 15.09 -2.70 9.77
C ASP A 238 14.08 -1.55 9.87
N LEU A 239 12.83 -1.83 9.49
CA LEU A 239 11.72 -0.88 9.62
C LEU A 239 10.40 -1.58 9.98
N VAL A 240 9.82 -1.15 11.10
CA VAL A 240 8.42 -1.43 11.44
C VAL A 240 7.62 -0.16 11.20
N MET A 241 6.78 -0.20 10.17
CA MET A 241 5.91 0.90 9.79
C MET A 241 4.66 0.95 10.69
N VAL A 242 4.06 2.12 10.84
CA VAL A 242 2.82 2.31 11.62
C VAL A 242 1.74 2.85 10.71
N MET A 243 0.62 2.16 10.63
CA MET A 243 -0.46 2.45 9.68
C MET A 243 -1.08 3.84 9.86
N GLU A 244 -1.15 4.35 11.09
CA GLU A 244 -1.65 5.70 11.40
C GLU A 244 -0.76 6.80 10.82
N TYR A 245 0.52 6.49 10.59
CA TYR A 245 1.54 7.38 10.04
C TYR A 245 2.09 6.79 8.73
N PHE A 246 1.19 6.35 7.85
CA PHE A 246 1.53 5.60 6.64
C PHE A 246 2.45 6.40 5.69
N ASP A 247 2.16 7.68 5.48
CA ASP A 247 2.95 8.53 4.58
C ASP A 247 4.35 8.77 5.15
N GLU A 248 4.44 9.09 6.45
CA GLU A 248 5.71 9.24 7.17
C GLU A 248 6.53 7.94 7.12
N SER A 249 5.85 6.80 7.32
CA SER A 249 6.47 5.48 7.24
C SER A 249 6.98 5.18 5.83
N LEU A 250 6.27 5.59 4.77
CA LEU A 250 6.71 5.40 3.38
C LEU A 250 7.94 6.24 3.05
N VAL A 251 8.02 7.48 3.54
CA VAL A 251 9.22 8.32 3.37
C VAL A 251 10.42 7.67 4.07
N LEU A 252 10.24 7.14 5.28
CA LEU A 252 11.29 6.35 5.95
C LEU A 252 11.66 5.08 5.18
N LEU A 253 10.67 4.35 4.64
CA LEU A 253 10.90 3.17 3.81
C LEU A 253 11.73 3.51 2.58
N ARG A 254 11.42 4.61 1.91
CA ARG A 254 12.17 5.11 0.74
C ARG A 254 13.64 5.37 1.10
N ARG A 255 13.89 6.10 2.20
CA ARG A 255 15.24 6.35 2.70
C ARG A 255 15.98 5.06 3.07
N GLN A 256 15.29 4.12 3.75
CA GLN A 256 15.83 2.82 4.16
C GLN A 256 16.25 1.95 2.97
N LEU A 257 15.47 1.98 1.88
CA LEU A 257 15.69 1.14 0.70
C LEU A 257 16.46 1.84 -0.41
N CYS A 258 16.86 3.10 -0.24
CA CYS A 258 17.48 3.89 -1.30
C CYS A 258 16.64 3.93 -2.58
N TRP A 259 15.33 4.04 -2.41
CA TRP A 259 14.38 4.11 -3.51
C TRP A 259 14.15 5.55 -3.97
N ASP A 260 13.66 5.70 -5.20
CA ASP A 260 13.17 6.98 -5.68
C ASP A 260 11.76 7.25 -5.11
N MET A 261 11.34 8.51 -5.02
CA MET A 261 9.96 8.85 -4.64
C MET A 261 8.93 8.14 -5.52
N GLN A 262 9.17 8.04 -6.83
CA GLN A 262 8.24 7.37 -7.74
C GLN A 262 8.00 5.90 -7.39
N ASP A 263 8.95 5.26 -6.69
CA ASP A 263 8.84 3.86 -6.28
C ASP A 263 7.90 3.68 -5.08
N ILE A 264 7.66 4.71 -4.26
CA ILE A 264 6.74 4.65 -3.11
C ILE A 264 5.36 5.29 -3.36
N LEU A 265 5.16 5.92 -4.53
CA LEU A 265 3.84 6.43 -4.93
C LEU A 265 2.81 5.29 -5.00
N ASN A 266 1.57 5.55 -4.58
CA ASN A 266 0.55 4.51 -4.50
C ASN A 266 -0.88 5.06 -4.51
N PHE A 267 -1.81 4.23 -4.99
CA PHE A 267 -3.22 4.39 -4.71
C PHE A 267 -3.58 3.72 -3.39
N LYS A 268 -4.46 4.35 -2.62
CA LYS A 268 -5.05 3.74 -1.43
C LYS A 268 -6.07 2.70 -1.89
N TYR A 269 -5.83 1.44 -1.53
CA TYR A 269 -6.77 0.33 -1.72
C TYR A 269 -7.26 -0.18 -0.38
N ASN A 270 -8.50 -0.67 -0.34
CA ASN A 270 -9.13 -1.23 0.86
C ASN A 270 -9.25 -0.25 2.03
N SER A 271 -9.29 1.05 1.76
CA SER A 271 -9.62 2.09 2.73
C SER A 271 -11.14 2.24 2.81
N PHE A 272 -11.76 1.26 3.43
CA PHE A 272 -13.19 1.30 3.67
C PHE A 272 -13.47 2.21 4.87
N LYS A 273 -14.36 3.18 4.70
CA LYS A 273 -15.03 3.83 5.84
C LYS A 273 -16.03 2.82 6.39
N TYR A 274 -15.87 2.47 7.65
CA TYR A 274 -16.80 1.60 8.37
C TYR A 274 -17.56 2.46 9.37
N ASP A 275 -18.85 2.22 9.58
CA ASP A 275 -19.65 2.94 10.57
C ASP A 275 -19.03 2.85 11.99
N LEU A 276 -18.32 1.74 12.24
CA LEU A 276 -17.55 1.49 13.47
C LEU A 276 -16.31 2.37 13.64
N GLY A 277 -15.85 3.07 12.59
CA GLY A 277 -14.64 3.89 12.60
C GLY A 277 -14.73 5.08 13.57
N ASN A 278 -15.91 5.67 13.69
CA ASN A 278 -16.19 6.83 14.55
C ASN A 278 -16.83 6.47 15.89
N THR A 279 -17.01 5.18 16.20
CA THR A 279 -17.61 4.75 17.45
C THR A 279 -16.63 4.95 18.61
N SER A 280 -17.01 5.81 19.55
CA SER A 280 -16.33 5.93 20.84
C SER A 280 -16.74 4.75 21.73
N PHE A 281 -15.78 4.07 22.33
CA PHE A 281 -16.03 2.95 23.24
C PHE A 281 -15.86 3.40 24.70
N PRO A 282 -16.66 2.87 25.64
CA PRO A 282 -16.40 3.02 27.06
C PRO A 282 -14.96 2.62 27.40
N LYS A 283 -14.26 3.45 28.20
CA LYS A 283 -12.85 3.23 28.57
C LYS A 283 -12.60 1.81 29.11
N GLN A 284 -13.54 1.29 29.91
CA GLN A 284 -13.44 -0.05 30.47
C GLN A 284 -13.37 -1.15 29.39
N LEU A 285 -14.15 -1.04 28.30
CA LEU A 285 -14.13 -2.01 27.21
C LEU A 285 -12.82 -1.94 26.40
N VAL A 286 -12.28 -0.73 26.24
CA VAL A 286 -10.95 -0.54 25.62
C VAL A 286 -9.88 -1.22 26.47
N GLU A 287 -9.90 -1.02 27.78
CA GLU A 287 -8.93 -1.64 28.71
C GLU A 287 -9.11 -3.16 28.82
N ASN A 288 -10.33 -3.68 28.71
CA ASN A 288 -10.57 -5.12 28.60
C ASN A 288 -9.87 -5.69 27.36
N TYR A 289 -10.07 -5.06 26.20
CA TYR A 289 -9.42 -5.50 24.97
C TYR A 289 -7.91 -5.31 25.02
N ARG A 290 -7.41 -4.27 25.67
CA ARG A 290 -5.97 -4.06 25.88
C ARG A 290 -5.30 -5.20 26.63
N ARG A 291 -5.95 -5.73 27.67
CA ARG A 291 -5.46 -6.91 28.40
C ARG A 291 -5.55 -8.17 27.53
N HIS A 292 -6.57 -8.30 26.70
CA HIS A 292 -6.74 -9.42 25.80
C HIS A 292 -5.68 -9.45 24.68
N ASP A 293 -5.36 -8.28 24.12
CA ASP A 293 -4.44 -8.07 22.99
C ASP A 293 -3.07 -7.53 23.42
N ALA A 294 -2.62 -7.88 24.63
CA ALA A 294 -1.51 -7.23 25.32
C ALA A 294 -0.19 -7.21 24.53
N ILE A 295 0.08 -8.24 23.71
CA ILE A 295 1.34 -8.33 22.94
C ILE A 295 1.30 -7.37 21.77
N ASP A 296 0.17 -7.28 21.07
CA ASP A 296 -0.03 -6.36 19.95
C ASP A 296 -0.02 -4.89 20.43
N TYR A 297 -0.56 -4.59 21.62
CA TYR A 297 -0.40 -3.28 22.26
C TYR A 297 1.06 -2.97 22.59
N ALA A 298 1.80 -3.92 23.18
CA ALA A 298 3.22 -3.71 23.50
C ALA A 298 4.06 -3.46 22.25
N LEU A 299 3.81 -4.21 21.16
CA LEU A 299 4.40 -3.96 19.84
C LEU A 299 4.07 -2.55 19.35
N TYR A 300 2.78 -2.19 19.32
CA TYR A 300 2.32 -0.90 18.82
C TYR A 300 2.98 0.27 19.54
N GLU A 301 2.94 0.26 20.87
CA GLU A 301 3.50 1.34 21.68
C GLU A 301 5.01 1.47 21.50
N HIS A 302 5.74 0.35 21.45
CA HIS A 302 7.18 0.36 21.20
C HIS A 302 7.50 0.94 19.83
N PHE A 303 6.87 0.42 18.78
CA PHE A 303 7.21 0.78 17.42
C PHE A 303 6.71 2.16 17.01
N ASN A 304 5.60 2.64 17.57
CA ASN A 304 5.18 4.04 17.46
C ASN A 304 6.27 4.97 18.01
N ARG A 305 6.78 4.71 19.23
CA ARG A 305 7.92 5.48 19.77
C ARG A 305 9.18 5.37 18.90
N THR A 306 9.46 4.18 18.36
CA THR A 306 10.66 4.00 17.52
C THR A 306 10.55 4.69 16.17
N LEU A 307 9.36 4.77 15.58
CA LEU A 307 9.09 5.48 14.33
C LEU A 307 9.43 6.96 14.51
N TRP A 308 8.86 7.61 15.52
CA TRP A 308 9.13 9.01 15.82
C TRP A 308 10.60 9.26 16.16
N ARG A 309 11.27 8.31 16.83
CA ARG A 309 12.72 8.38 17.06
C ARG A 309 13.52 8.29 15.76
N LYS A 310 13.12 7.45 14.80
CA LYS A 310 13.76 7.36 13.47
C LYS A 310 13.55 8.66 12.69
N ILE A 311 12.33 9.20 12.66
CA ILE A 311 12.01 10.50 12.02
C ILE A 311 12.84 11.64 12.62
N LYS A 312 12.92 11.72 13.95
CA LYS A 312 13.73 12.76 14.61
C LYS A 312 15.22 12.64 14.28
N LYS A 313 15.72 11.43 14.03
CA LYS A 313 17.12 11.16 13.67
C LYS A 313 17.45 11.43 12.20
N THR A 314 16.46 11.40 11.31
CA THR A 314 16.70 11.55 9.86
C THR A 314 17.06 12.97 9.41
N GLY A 315 16.83 13.98 10.25
CA GLY A 315 17.17 15.38 9.97
C GLY A 315 15.94 16.26 9.76
N SER A 316 16.17 17.58 9.67
CA SER A 316 15.09 18.57 9.48
C SER A 316 14.45 18.50 8.10
N ASP A 317 15.16 17.98 7.10
CA ASP A 317 14.70 17.87 5.70
C ASP A 317 13.58 16.84 5.50
N PHE A 318 13.30 16.00 6.51
CA PHE A 318 12.26 14.98 6.45
C PHE A 318 10.86 15.57 6.20
N TRP A 319 10.56 16.72 6.79
CA TRP A 319 9.25 17.34 6.66
C TRP A 319 9.01 17.95 5.28
N ASP A 320 10.04 18.55 4.70
CA ASP A 320 10.00 19.06 3.32
C ASP A 320 9.88 17.89 2.33
N GLU A 321 10.61 16.80 2.57
CA GLU A 321 10.48 15.57 1.81
C GLU A 321 9.06 14.98 1.88
N LEU A 322 8.47 14.94 3.07
CA LEU A 322 7.11 14.45 3.28
C LEU A 322 6.08 15.33 2.58
N ALA A 323 6.25 16.66 2.62
CA ALA A 323 5.40 17.58 1.89
C ALA A 323 5.50 17.36 0.38
N HIS A 324 6.72 17.16 -0.13
CA HIS A 324 6.97 16.82 -1.53
C HIS A 324 6.33 15.47 -1.93
N PHE A 325 6.46 14.44 -1.09
CA PHE A 325 5.80 13.15 -1.29
C PHE A 325 4.29 13.31 -1.41
N ARG A 326 3.66 14.04 -0.48
CA ARG A 326 2.20 14.27 -0.48
C ARG A 326 1.73 15.07 -1.69
N TRP A 327 2.53 16.05 -2.12
CA TRP A 327 2.29 16.77 -3.37
C TRP A 327 2.35 15.83 -4.58
N LEU A 328 3.42 15.04 -4.73
CA LEU A 328 3.53 14.03 -5.79
C LEU A 328 2.37 13.04 -5.78
N GLN A 329 1.91 12.63 -4.60
CA GLN A 329 0.80 11.71 -4.46
C GLN A 329 -0.52 12.29 -4.95
N THR A 330 -0.74 13.59 -4.70
CA THR A 330 -1.91 14.32 -5.19
C THR A 330 -1.85 14.54 -6.70
N THR A 331 -0.67 14.91 -7.19
CA THR A 331 -0.39 15.10 -8.62
C THR A 331 -0.60 13.81 -9.39
N MET A 332 -0.01 12.70 -8.92
CA MET A 332 -0.18 11.37 -9.50
C MET A 332 -1.64 10.94 -9.54
N LYS A 333 -2.38 11.08 -8.43
CA LYS A 333 -3.81 10.70 -8.40
C LYS A 333 -4.63 11.53 -9.37
N THR A 334 -4.38 12.84 -9.44
CA THR A 334 -5.07 13.74 -10.37
C THR A 334 -4.80 13.37 -11.83
N GLN A 335 -3.53 13.18 -12.18
CA GLN A 335 -3.10 12.82 -13.53
C GLN A 335 -3.65 11.45 -13.93
N CYS A 336 -3.46 10.45 -13.07
CA CYS A 336 -3.81 9.09 -13.39
C CYS A 336 -5.31 8.81 -13.31
N ASN A 337 -6.13 9.58 -12.61
CA ASN A 337 -7.60 9.39 -12.60
C ASN A 337 -8.30 9.84 -13.89
N ARG A 338 -7.59 10.46 -14.84
CA ARG A 338 -8.12 10.79 -16.16
C ARG A 338 -8.45 9.52 -16.96
N LYS A 339 -9.43 9.62 -17.87
CA LYS A 339 -9.83 8.49 -18.73
C LYS A 339 -8.66 8.10 -19.65
N SER A 340 -8.43 6.80 -19.83
CA SER A 340 -7.41 6.28 -20.74
C SER A 340 -7.70 6.75 -22.16
N GLY A 341 -6.79 7.53 -22.75
CA GLY A 341 -6.88 7.99 -24.14
C GLY A 341 -6.38 9.42 -24.37
N ASP A 342 -6.70 10.35 -23.47
CA ASP A 342 -6.52 11.80 -23.71
C ASP A 342 -5.92 12.54 -22.51
N PHE A 343 -4.63 12.32 -22.23
CA PHE A 343 -3.89 13.33 -21.47
C PHE A 343 -2.42 13.37 -21.88
N ALA A 344 -1.92 14.60 -22.06
CA ALA A 344 -0.51 14.84 -22.24
C ALA A 344 0.27 14.33 -21.02
N PRO A 345 1.41 13.65 -21.21
CA PRO A 345 2.28 13.27 -20.10
C PRO A 345 2.69 14.54 -19.35
N ILE A 346 2.81 14.45 -18.03
CA ILE A 346 3.45 15.50 -17.24
C ILE A 346 4.86 15.02 -16.86
N TYR A 347 5.82 15.93 -16.99
CA TYR A 347 7.18 15.71 -16.51
C TYR A 347 7.31 16.27 -15.09
N ILE A 348 7.82 15.45 -14.19
CA ILE A 348 8.24 15.87 -12.85
C ILE A 348 9.74 16.08 -12.90
N GLY A 349 10.17 17.31 -12.61
CA GLY A 349 11.58 17.66 -12.55
C GLY A 349 12.33 16.92 -11.43
N GLU A 350 13.64 16.79 -11.61
CA GLU A 350 14.54 16.30 -10.57
C GLU A 350 14.53 17.24 -9.36
N THR A 351 14.57 16.66 -8.17
CA THR A 351 14.68 17.38 -6.90
C THR A 351 15.70 16.69 -5.99
N ALA A 352 15.90 17.22 -4.79
CA ALA A 352 16.69 16.54 -3.76
C ALA A 352 16.14 15.15 -3.36
N TRP A 353 14.88 14.83 -3.68
CA TRP A 353 14.20 13.61 -3.22
C TRP A 353 13.75 12.67 -4.34
N ASN A 354 13.84 13.08 -5.61
CA ASN A 354 13.45 12.25 -6.76
C ASN A 354 14.28 12.60 -8.00
N ALA A 355 14.62 11.59 -8.80
CA ALA A 355 15.06 11.80 -10.17
C ALA A 355 13.90 12.33 -11.03
N GLY A 356 14.20 12.95 -12.16
CA GLY A 356 13.16 13.37 -13.12
C GLY A 356 12.41 12.16 -13.72
N PHE A 357 11.08 12.24 -13.83
CA PHE A 357 10.26 11.16 -14.41
C PHE A 357 8.98 11.65 -15.09
N ASN A 358 8.44 10.83 -16.00
CA ASN A 358 7.19 11.11 -16.71
C ASN A 358 6.00 10.37 -16.08
N MET A 359 4.91 11.10 -15.82
CA MET A 359 3.61 10.51 -15.51
C MET A 359 2.76 10.43 -16.78
N ASP A 360 3.02 9.40 -17.57
CA ASP A 360 2.31 9.06 -18.80
C ASP A 360 1.26 7.94 -18.60
N SER A 361 0.66 7.48 -19.69
CA SER A 361 -0.32 6.39 -19.67
C SER A 361 0.27 5.07 -19.13
N ALA A 362 1.54 4.77 -19.41
CA ALA A 362 2.18 3.56 -18.95
C ALA A 362 2.45 3.62 -17.43
N PHE A 363 2.98 4.73 -16.94
CA PHE A 363 3.13 5.02 -15.52
C PHE A 363 1.80 4.85 -14.78
N CYS A 364 0.73 5.48 -15.27
CA CYS A 364 -0.59 5.40 -14.67
C CYS A 364 -1.20 3.99 -14.73
N THR A 365 -0.93 3.24 -15.79
CA THR A 365 -1.34 1.83 -15.89
C THR A 365 -0.71 1.02 -14.75
N TRP A 366 0.62 1.03 -14.63
CA TRP A 366 1.32 0.26 -13.60
C TRP A 366 1.03 0.73 -12.18
N MET A 367 0.76 2.03 -11.98
CA MET A 367 0.37 2.56 -10.68
C MET A 367 -1.00 2.03 -10.21
N LYS A 368 -1.93 1.81 -11.14
CA LYS A 368 -3.29 1.34 -10.86
C LYS A 368 -3.44 -0.18 -10.81
N VAL A 369 -2.48 -0.94 -11.35
CA VAL A 369 -2.51 -2.41 -11.33
C VAL A 369 -2.67 -2.90 -9.91
N TRP A 370 -3.73 -3.68 -9.67
CA TRP A 370 -4.01 -4.23 -8.35
C TRP A 370 -3.06 -5.39 -8.02
N HIS A 371 -2.76 -5.61 -6.73
CA HIS A 371 -1.78 -6.60 -6.28
C HIS A 371 -2.08 -8.03 -6.76
N HIS A 372 -3.35 -8.39 -6.97
CA HIS A 372 -3.70 -9.71 -7.51
C HIS A 372 -3.34 -9.84 -9.00
N CYS A 373 -3.47 -8.79 -9.80
CA CYS A 373 -3.00 -8.82 -11.18
C CYS A 373 -1.48 -8.97 -11.21
N TYR A 374 -0.72 -8.19 -10.41
CA TYR A 374 0.72 -8.39 -10.27
C TYR A 374 1.09 -9.83 -9.88
N PHE A 375 0.40 -10.40 -8.90
CA PHE A 375 0.60 -11.79 -8.48
C PHE A 375 0.42 -12.78 -9.65
N ILE A 376 -0.63 -12.64 -10.45
CA ILE A 376 -0.86 -13.53 -11.59
C ILE A 376 0.16 -13.30 -12.71
N LEU A 377 0.48 -12.05 -13.06
CA LEU A 377 1.47 -11.75 -14.10
C LEU A 377 2.87 -12.28 -13.75
N LEU A 378 3.29 -12.13 -12.49
CA LEU A 378 4.56 -12.67 -12.01
C LEU A 378 4.57 -14.21 -12.06
N ARG A 379 3.47 -14.88 -11.65
CA ARG A 379 3.36 -16.33 -11.75
C ARG A 379 3.37 -16.82 -13.19
N ASP A 380 2.64 -16.15 -14.08
CA ASP A 380 2.61 -16.49 -15.50
C ASP A 380 4.00 -16.38 -16.14
N ARG A 381 4.70 -15.26 -15.93
CA ARG A 381 6.08 -15.06 -16.37
C ARG A 381 7.00 -16.17 -15.87
N SER A 382 7.00 -16.44 -14.56
CA SER A 382 7.84 -17.47 -13.97
C SER A 382 7.56 -18.87 -14.55
N LEU A 383 6.28 -19.21 -14.77
CA LEU A 383 5.90 -20.50 -15.38
C LEU A 383 6.28 -20.58 -16.87
N ARG A 384 6.11 -19.50 -17.64
CA ARG A 384 6.59 -19.44 -19.04
C ARG A 384 8.08 -19.69 -19.13
N ILE A 385 8.88 -19.01 -18.30
CA ILE A 385 10.33 -19.20 -18.24
C ILE A 385 10.69 -20.66 -17.89
N GLN A 386 9.99 -21.28 -16.95
CA GLN A 386 10.22 -22.68 -16.60
C GLN A 386 9.87 -23.64 -17.73
N GLN A 387 8.77 -23.41 -18.45
CA GLN A 387 8.40 -24.21 -19.62
C GLN A 387 9.44 -24.10 -20.73
N HIS A 388 9.95 -22.90 -21.01
CA HIS A 388 11.04 -22.70 -21.99
C HIS A 388 12.34 -23.42 -21.57
N LYS A 389 12.65 -23.50 -20.27
CA LYS A 389 13.81 -24.26 -19.77
C LYS A 389 13.62 -25.78 -19.88
N GLN A 390 12.38 -26.29 -19.90
CA GLN A 390 12.06 -27.71 -19.81
C GLN A 390 11.78 -28.40 -21.16
N LYS A 391 11.68 -27.69 -22.30
CA LYS A 391 11.22 -28.27 -23.57
C LYS A 391 11.88 -27.73 -24.85
N GLY A 392 12.38 -28.68 -25.68
CA GLY A 392 12.28 -28.69 -27.15
C GLY A 392 10.81 -28.92 -27.62
N PRO A 393 10.52 -29.20 -28.91
CA PRO A 393 9.33 -28.74 -29.65
C PRO A 393 7.96 -28.95 -28.98
N GLU A 394 7.07 -27.98 -29.21
CA GLU A 394 5.71 -27.85 -28.64
C GLU A 394 4.78 -29.06 -28.91
N PRO A 395 3.82 -29.34 -28.01
CA PRO A 395 2.75 -30.30 -28.31
C PRO A 395 1.84 -29.78 -29.43
N SER A 396 1.66 -30.63 -30.44
CA SER A 396 0.74 -30.47 -31.55
C SER A 396 -0.73 -30.40 -31.10
N LYS A 397 -1.48 -29.49 -31.74
CA LYS A 397 -2.96 -29.35 -31.79
C LYS A 397 -3.64 -28.86 -30.50
N MET A 398 -3.96 -27.56 -30.48
CA MET A 398 -4.98 -26.97 -29.60
C MET A 398 -5.97 -26.15 -30.43
N SER A 399 -7.23 -26.09 -29.95
CA SER A 399 -8.38 -25.43 -30.58
C SER A 399 -8.12 -23.93 -30.89
N PRO A 400 -8.88 -23.31 -31.81
CA PRO A 400 -8.62 -21.94 -32.26
C PRO A 400 -9.02 -20.90 -31.19
N CYS A 401 -8.20 -20.75 -30.17
CA CYS A 401 -8.22 -19.59 -29.29
C CYS A 401 -7.56 -18.42 -30.04
N ARG A 402 -8.27 -17.30 -30.24
CA ARG A 402 -7.74 -16.11 -30.93
C ARG A 402 -7.52 -14.97 -29.94
N GLY A 403 -6.38 -14.29 -30.07
CA GLY A 403 -6.04 -13.09 -29.31
C GLY A 403 -4.97 -13.32 -28.24
N ILE A 404 -4.69 -12.27 -27.47
CA ILE A 404 -3.55 -12.25 -26.54
C ILE A 404 -3.78 -13.09 -25.27
N LEU A 405 -5.05 -13.37 -24.90
CA LEU A 405 -5.42 -14.22 -23.76
C LEU A 405 -5.46 -15.72 -24.11
N CYS A 406 -4.52 -16.15 -24.95
CA CYS A 406 -4.37 -17.51 -25.45
C CYS A 406 -2.89 -17.89 -25.48
N ARG A 407 -2.59 -19.19 -25.56
CA ARG A 407 -1.23 -19.63 -25.91
C ARG A 407 -0.82 -19.09 -27.28
N PRO A 408 0.47 -18.75 -27.50
CA PRO A 408 1.60 -18.93 -26.58
C PRO A 408 1.82 -17.76 -25.59
N TYR A 409 0.98 -16.72 -25.59
CA TYR A 409 1.22 -15.51 -24.80
C TYR A 409 1.11 -15.70 -23.28
N CYS A 410 0.30 -16.67 -22.82
CA CYS A 410 0.12 -17.00 -21.40
C CYS A 410 0.13 -18.50 -21.13
N VAL A 411 0.52 -18.85 -19.91
CA VAL A 411 0.32 -20.16 -19.26
C VAL A 411 -0.94 -20.13 -18.41
N LEU A 412 -1.19 -19.02 -17.71
CA LEU A 412 -2.29 -18.83 -16.76
C LEU A 412 -3.42 -17.95 -17.34
N CYS A 413 -3.80 -18.20 -18.60
CA CYS A 413 -4.73 -17.33 -19.34
C CYS A 413 -6.08 -17.07 -18.63
N GLU A 414 -6.67 -18.09 -17.99
CA GLU A 414 -7.92 -17.94 -17.24
C GLU A 414 -7.76 -17.09 -15.97
N ASP A 415 -6.64 -17.24 -15.26
CA ASP A 415 -6.36 -16.46 -14.06
C ASP A 415 -6.08 -14.99 -14.44
N ILE A 416 -5.38 -14.76 -15.55
CA ILE A 416 -5.14 -13.41 -16.10
C ILE A 416 -6.49 -12.76 -16.43
N ARG A 417 -7.39 -13.47 -17.10
CA ARG A 417 -8.73 -12.95 -17.45
C ARG A 417 -9.54 -12.54 -16.23
N LYS A 418 -9.37 -13.23 -15.09
CA LYS A 418 -10.06 -12.93 -13.82
C LYS A 418 -9.41 -11.80 -13.04
N ALA A 419 -8.08 -11.71 -13.06
CA ALA A 419 -7.32 -10.82 -12.18
C ALA A 419 -6.92 -9.49 -12.84
N CYS A 420 -6.76 -9.47 -14.16
CA CYS A 420 -6.25 -8.32 -14.92
C CYS A 420 -7.27 -7.86 -15.98
N THR A 421 -7.25 -6.57 -16.27
CA THR A 421 -7.92 -6.00 -17.45
C THR A 421 -7.15 -6.35 -18.71
N LEU A 422 -7.82 -6.28 -19.86
CA LEU A 422 -7.19 -6.49 -21.16
C LEU A 422 -6.06 -5.46 -21.42
N HIS A 423 -6.24 -4.22 -20.98
CA HIS A 423 -5.24 -3.15 -21.12
C HIS A 423 -3.99 -3.42 -20.28
N GLU A 424 -4.14 -3.82 -19.02
CA GLU A 424 -2.98 -4.18 -18.16
C GLU A 424 -2.19 -5.35 -18.74
N TYR A 425 -2.89 -6.36 -19.27
CA TYR A 425 -2.23 -7.52 -19.85
C TYR A 425 -1.58 -7.22 -21.21
N ALA A 426 -2.19 -6.39 -22.05
CA ALA A 426 -1.54 -5.90 -23.26
C ALA A 426 -0.27 -5.07 -22.94
N ALA A 427 -0.32 -4.22 -21.90
CA ALA A 427 0.84 -3.49 -21.40
C ALA A 427 1.92 -4.44 -20.85
N HIS A 428 1.52 -5.52 -20.16
CA HIS A 428 2.44 -6.59 -19.76
C HIS A 428 3.13 -7.21 -20.97
N LEU A 429 2.38 -7.69 -21.96
CA LEU A 429 2.98 -8.35 -23.13
C LEU A 429 3.88 -7.42 -23.94
N TYR A 430 3.52 -6.14 -24.06
CA TYR A 430 4.40 -5.12 -24.65
C TYR A 430 5.73 -5.01 -23.88
N ARG A 431 5.64 -4.92 -22.54
CA ARG A 431 6.82 -4.86 -21.66
C ARG A 431 7.68 -6.13 -21.73
N GLU A 432 7.06 -7.28 -21.93
CA GLU A 432 7.75 -8.56 -22.14
C GLU A 432 8.34 -8.71 -23.55
N GLY A 433 8.15 -7.75 -24.44
CA GLY A 433 8.60 -7.81 -25.84
C GLY A 433 7.77 -8.77 -26.72
N LEU A 434 6.59 -9.17 -26.26
CA LEU A 434 5.69 -10.10 -26.96
C LEU A 434 4.67 -9.39 -27.86
N LEU A 435 4.51 -8.08 -27.70
CA LEU A 435 3.70 -7.23 -28.58
C LEU A 435 4.51 -6.02 -29.04
N SER A 436 4.28 -5.59 -30.28
CA SER A 436 4.77 -4.29 -30.78
C SER A 436 3.95 -3.13 -30.21
N PRO A 437 4.46 -1.87 -30.26
CA PRO A 437 3.72 -0.70 -29.78
C PRO A 437 2.34 -0.54 -30.43
N THR A 438 2.22 -0.92 -31.71
CA THR A 438 0.96 -0.80 -32.46
C THR A 438 -0.07 -1.87 -32.08
N GLN A 439 0.36 -2.99 -31.48
CA GLN A 439 -0.50 -4.07 -31.00
C GLN A 439 -0.97 -3.84 -29.56
N SER A 440 -0.19 -3.11 -28.75
CA SER A 440 -0.51 -2.79 -27.36
C SER A 440 -1.31 -1.50 -27.16
N SER A 441 -1.60 -0.77 -28.25
CA SER A 441 -2.34 0.50 -28.19
C SER A 441 -3.79 0.28 -27.72
N SER A 442 -4.19 1.04 -26.69
CA SER A 442 -5.55 1.02 -26.13
C SER A 442 -6.64 1.31 -27.15
N ALA A 443 -6.34 2.09 -28.20
CA ALA A 443 -7.27 2.40 -29.28
C ALA A 443 -7.71 1.16 -30.09
N LYS A 444 -6.95 0.06 -30.03
CA LYS A 444 -7.26 -1.21 -30.69
C LYS A 444 -7.83 -2.27 -29.74
N LEU A 445 -7.85 -2.01 -28.44
CA LEU A 445 -8.40 -2.94 -27.44
C LEU A 445 -9.89 -2.64 -27.23
N THR A 446 -10.73 -3.06 -28.16
CA THR A 446 -12.19 -2.89 -28.06
C THR A 446 -12.78 -3.95 -27.13
N ASN A 447 -12.90 -3.67 -25.83
CA ASN A 447 -13.86 -4.32 -24.93
C ASN A 447 -14.02 -3.57 -23.59
N PRO A 448 -15.18 -3.68 -22.91
CA PRO A 448 -15.48 -2.93 -21.71
C PRO A 448 -14.54 -3.32 -20.57
N VAL A 449 -14.13 -2.31 -19.79
CA VAL A 449 -13.29 -2.40 -18.59
C VAL A 449 -13.92 -3.38 -17.59
N PRO A 450 -13.28 -4.51 -17.25
CA PRO A 450 -13.66 -5.25 -16.05
C PRO A 450 -13.44 -4.35 -14.83
N HIS A 451 -14.48 -4.15 -14.02
CA HIS A 451 -14.33 -3.48 -12.74
C HIS A 451 -13.38 -4.28 -11.83
N HIS A 452 -12.26 -3.68 -11.44
CA HIS A 452 -11.31 -4.26 -10.50
C HIS A 452 -11.95 -4.59 -9.15
N GLY A 453 -11.49 -5.66 -8.50
CA GLY A 453 -11.87 -6.12 -7.15
C GLY A 453 -11.45 -5.21 -5.99
N GLY A 454 -11.21 -3.93 -6.25
CA GLY A 454 -10.99 -2.90 -5.26
C GLY A 454 -11.33 -1.54 -5.87
N LYS A 455 -12.20 -0.77 -5.20
CA LYS A 455 -12.47 0.62 -5.61
C LYS A 455 -11.31 1.48 -5.11
N PRO A 456 -10.48 2.08 -5.98
CA PRO A 456 -9.60 3.17 -5.53
C PRO A 456 -10.49 4.24 -4.90
N GLU A 457 -10.03 4.82 -3.79
CA GLU A 457 -10.76 5.92 -3.16
C GLU A 457 -11.03 7.02 -4.20
N PRO A 458 -12.29 7.49 -4.32
CA PRO A 458 -12.54 8.75 -5.01
C PRO A 458 -11.71 9.84 -4.33
N LEU A 459 -11.21 10.79 -5.11
CA LEU A 459 -10.67 12.03 -4.55
C LEU A 459 -11.76 12.63 -3.65
N SER A 460 -11.49 12.70 -2.34
CA SER A 460 -12.33 13.44 -1.39
C SER A 460 -12.07 14.91 -1.51
#